data_AF-A0A151L1X3-F1
#
_entry.id   AF-A0A151L1X3-F1
#
_cell.length_a   1.000
_cell.length_b   1.000
_cell.length_c   1.000
_cell.angle_alpha   90.00
_cell.angle_beta   90.00
_cell.angle_gamma   90.00
#
_symmetry.space_group_name_H-M   'P 1'
#
loop_
_entity.id
_entity.type
_entity.pdbx_description
1 polymer ?
#
loop_
_entity_poly.entity_id
_entity_poly.type
_entity_poly.pdbx_seq_one_letter_code
_entity_poly.pdbx_strand_id
1 'polypeptide(L)'
;VLFPPRRKGMCTSNLENLNTDDGPLNDSTKVNNSFFGDILLTAKNEAQSIIDQYKEKNQLKDLTDQKDKTTVCNALKYSFADLGDIIRGRDLWSGDNNTEMKQLQDKLKEI
;
A
#
# COMPACT_ATOMS: atom_id res chain seq x y z
N VAL A 1 3.87 -14.46 13.46
CA VAL A 1 4.43 -13.08 13.46
C VAL A 1 3.37 -12.12 14.01
N LEU A 2 3.72 -10.96 14.58
CA LEU A 2 2.73 -9.95 15.00
C LEU A 2 2.71 -8.80 13.99
N PHE A 3 1.52 -8.42 13.49
CA PHE A 3 1.36 -7.37 12.49
C PHE A 3 0.71 -6.12 13.06
N PRO A 4 1.24 -4.93 12.76
CA PRO A 4 0.66 -3.69 13.22
C PRO A 4 -0.71 -3.46 12.56
N PRO A 5 -1.69 -2.87 13.28
CA PRO A 5 -3.01 -2.54 12.70
C PRO A 5 -2.92 -1.72 11.41
N ARG A 6 -1.94 -0.81 11.31
CA ARG A 6 -1.66 -0.04 10.08
C ARG A 6 -1.42 -0.96 8.87
N ARG A 7 -0.56 -1.97 8.99
CA ARG A 7 -0.28 -2.93 7.89
C ARG A 7 -1.53 -3.73 7.53
N LYS A 8 -2.33 -4.13 8.52
CA LYS A 8 -3.56 -4.90 8.29
C LYS A 8 -4.63 -4.07 7.56
N GLY A 9 -4.69 -2.76 7.81
CA GLY A 9 -5.61 -1.82 7.17
C GLY A 9 -4.97 -1.00 6.04
N MET A 10 -3.89 -1.50 5.44
CA MET A 10 -3.15 -0.79 4.39
C MET A 10 -3.97 -0.74 3.09
N CYS A 11 -3.91 0.37 2.37
CA CYS A 11 -4.76 0.65 1.22
C CYS A 11 -4.25 -0.01 -0.08
N THR A 12 -4.31 -1.34 -0.20
CA THR A 12 -3.78 -2.11 -1.35
C THR A 12 -4.84 -2.59 -2.35
N SER A 13 -6.10 -2.20 -2.16
CA SER A 13 -7.24 -2.75 -2.92
C SER A 13 -7.11 -2.61 -4.44
N ASN A 14 -6.52 -1.52 -4.96
CA ASN A 14 -6.30 -1.39 -6.40
C ASN A 14 -5.32 -2.44 -6.94
N LEU A 15 -4.26 -2.77 -6.18
CA LEU A 15 -3.31 -3.82 -6.55
C LEU A 15 -3.93 -5.21 -6.49
N GLU A 16 -4.80 -5.45 -5.50
CA GLU A 16 -5.54 -6.71 -5.35
C GLU A 16 -6.52 -6.96 -6.49
N ASN A 17 -7.04 -5.88 -7.09
CA ASN A 17 -8.03 -5.91 -8.16
C ASN A 17 -7.44 -5.52 -9.54
N LEU A 18 -6.12 -5.61 -9.72
CA LEU A 18 -5.52 -5.44 -11.05
C LEU A 18 -6.11 -6.47 -12.01
N ASN A 19 -6.43 -5.99 -13.22
CA ASN A 19 -6.79 -6.83 -14.35
C ASN A 19 -5.57 -6.97 -15.25
N THR A 20 -4.85 -8.07 -15.11
CA THR A 20 -3.62 -8.38 -15.87
C THR A 20 -3.91 -8.86 -17.29
N ASP A 21 -5.14 -9.31 -17.57
CA ASP A 21 -5.52 -9.87 -18.86
C ASP A 21 -5.93 -8.80 -19.90
N ASP A 22 -6.10 -7.55 -19.48
CA ASP A 22 -6.63 -6.48 -20.34
C ASP A 22 -5.79 -5.20 -20.31
N GLY A 23 -5.86 -4.46 -21.42
CA GLY A 23 -5.29 -3.13 -21.54
C GLY A 23 -3.77 -3.08 -21.42
N PRO A 24 -3.20 -2.01 -20.83
CA PRO A 24 -1.78 -1.77 -20.87
C PRO A 24 -0.97 -2.63 -19.90
N LEU A 25 -1.62 -3.41 -19.01
CA LEU A 25 -0.95 -4.40 -18.15
C LEU A 25 -0.64 -5.70 -18.89
N ASN A 26 -1.37 -6.02 -19.97
CA ASN A 26 -1.08 -7.15 -20.86
C ASN A 26 -0.15 -6.76 -22.04
N ASP A 27 0.26 -5.49 -22.12
CA ASP A 27 1.16 -5.01 -23.17
C ASP A 27 2.58 -4.88 -22.61
N SER A 28 3.48 -5.78 -23.05
CA SER A 28 4.89 -5.81 -22.64
C SER A 28 5.64 -4.47 -22.81
N THR A 29 5.17 -3.58 -23.68
CA THR A 29 5.80 -2.26 -23.91
C THR A 29 5.27 -1.17 -22.96
N LYS A 30 4.10 -1.39 -22.35
CA LYS A 30 3.41 -0.41 -21.49
C LYS A 30 3.31 -0.85 -20.02
N VAL A 31 3.40 -2.15 -19.76
CA VAL A 31 3.19 -2.78 -18.45
C VAL A 31 3.93 -2.06 -17.32
N ASN A 32 5.20 -1.73 -17.52
CA ASN A 32 6.01 -1.04 -16.51
C ASN A 32 5.43 0.33 -16.10
N ASN A 33 5.02 1.14 -17.07
CA ASN A 33 4.49 2.48 -16.80
C ASN A 33 3.10 2.41 -16.17
N SER A 34 2.26 1.50 -16.65
CA SER A 34 0.91 1.30 -16.12
C SER A 34 0.94 0.76 -14.70
N PHE A 35 1.71 -0.31 -14.47
CA PHE A 35 1.89 -0.88 -13.14
C PHE A 35 2.51 0.12 -12.15
N PHE A 36 3.49 0.93 -12.59
CA PHE A 36 4.04 1.99 -11.76
C PHE A 36 2.97 3.05 -11.40
N GLY A 37 2.04 3.36 -12.31
CA GLY A 37 0.89 4.21 -12.02
C GLY A 37 0.01 3.67 -10.90
N ASP A 38 -0.28 2.36 -10.91
CA ASP A 38 -1.03 1.71 -9.84
C ASP A 38 -0.31 1.73 -8.50
N ILE A 39 1.01 1.51 -8.48
CA ILE A 39 1.83 1.64 -7.26
C ILE A 39 1.76 3.06 -6.70
N LEU A 40 1.86 4.09 -7.55
CA LEU A 40 1.77 5.48 -7.12
C LEU A 40 0.37 5.81 -6.57
N LEU A 41 -0.68 5.27 -7.19
CA LEU A 41 -2.05 5.43 -6.70
C LEU A 41 -2.22 4.80 -5.31
N THR A 42 -1.72 3.58 -5.11
CA THR A 42 -1.67 2.92 -3.81
C THR A 42 -0.95 3.76 -2.77
N ALA A 43 0.27 4.22 -3.09
CA ALA A 43 1.09 5.02 -2.17
C ALA A 43 0.40 6.33 -1.77
N LYS A 44 -0.24 7.01 -2.73
CA LYS A 44 -1.01 8.24 -2.49
C LYS A 44 -2.18 7.98 -1.54
N ASN A 45 -2.99 6.97 -1.83
CA ASN A 45 -4.19 6.66 -1.04
C ASN A 45 -3.83 6.21 0.38
N GLU A 46 -2.79 5.39 0.53
CA GLU A 46 -2.27 4.98 1.83
C GLU A 46 -1.79 6.18 2.65
N ALA A 47 -1.04 7.09 2.02
CA ALA A 47 -0.56 8.29 2.70
C ALA A 47 -1.71 9.20 3.15
N GLN A 48 -2.69 9.42 2.29
CA GLN A 48 -3.89 10.20 2.58
C GLN A 48 -4.69 9.59 3.74
N SER A 49 -4.93 8.27 3.69
CA SER A 49 -5.65 7.53 4.74
C SER A 49 -4.95 7.64 6.09
N ILE A 50 -3.62 7.52 6.15
CA ILE A 50 -2.85 7.71 7.39
C ILE A 50 -3.04 9.12 7.95
N ILE A 51 -2.92 10.15 7.10
CA ILE A 51 -3.06 11.55 7.51
C ILE A 51 -4.47 11.80 8.04
N ASP A 52 -5.50 11.37 7.32
CA ASP A 52 -6.90 11.62 7.66
C ASP A 52 -7.30 10.88 8.94
N GLN A 53 -6.94 9.59 9.06
CA GLN A 53 -7.20 8.83 10.28
C GLN A 53 -6.50 9.42 11.51
N TYR A 54 -5.27 9.92 11.34
CA TYR A 54 -4.55 10.56 12.44
C TYR A 54 -5.25 11.86 12.85
N LYS A 55 -5.63 12.69 11.87
CA LYS A 55 -6.35 13.95 12.12
C LYS A 55 -7.70 13.68 12.81
N GLU A 56 -8.48 12.73 12.33
CA GLU A 56 -9.78 12.37 12.90
C GLU A 56 -9.65 11.89 14.35
N LYS A 57 -8.76 10.92 14.61
CA LYS A 57 -8.56 10.34 15.96
C LYS A 57 -8.08 11.35 16.99
N ASN A 58 -7.32 12.36 16.56
CA ASN A 58 -6.80 13.40 17.44
C ASN A 58 -7.59 14.72 17.35
N GLN A 59 -8.72 14.73 16.62
CA GLN A 59 -9.58 15.90 16.43
C GLN A 59 -8.84 17.14 15.89
N LEU A 60 -7.88 16.91 14.99
CA LEU A 60 -7.03 17.94 14.39
C LEU A 60 -7.62 18.43 13.07
N LYS A 61 -7.65 19.76 12.87
CA LYS A 61 -7.94 20.34 11.55
C LYS A 61 -6.76 20.20 10.59
N ASP A 62 -5.55 20.39 11.12
CA ASP A 62 -4.33 20.23 10.35
C ASP A 62 -3.15 19.77 11.20
N LEU A 63 -2.09 19.27 10.55
CA LEU A 63 -0.85 18.83 11.21
C LEU A 63 0.06 20.04 11.39
N THR A 64 -0.18 20.86 12.40
CA THR A 64 0.65 22.05 12.68
C THR A 64 1.75 21.77 13.69
N ASP A 65 1.47 20.95 14.70
CA ASP A 65 2.41 20.57 15.75
C ASP A 65 3.50 19.63 15.21
N GLN A 66 4.74 19.85 15.66
CA GLN A 66 5.89 19.08 15.20
C GLN A 66 5.84 17.61 15.62
N LYS A 67 5.26 17.30 16.78
CA LYS A 67 5.07 15.93 17.28
C LYS A 67 4.06 15.17 16.43
N ASP A 68 2.97 15.83 16.02
CA ASP A 68 1.96 15.25 15.14
C ASP A 68 2.54 14.95 13.76
N LYS A 69 3.25 15.93 13.17
CA LYS A 69 3.98 15.75 11.91
C LYS A 69 4.96 14.58 11.99
N THR A 70 5.75 14.50 13.07
CA THR A 70 6.73 13.43 13.26
C THR A 70 6.06 12.06 13.35
N THR A 71 4.93 11.98 14.07
CA THR A 71 4.17 10.73 14.24
C THR A 71 3.61 10.23 12.91
N VAL A 72 2.99 11.13 12.14
CA VAL A 72 2.47 10.82 10.80
C VAL A 72 3.62 10.44 9.85
N CYS A 73 4.71 11.20 9.80
CA CYS A 73 5.87 10.88 8.96
C CYS A 73 6.46 9.49 9.28
N ASN A 74 6.50 9.10 10.55
CA ASN A 74 6.94 7.75 10.92
C ASN A 74 5.97 6.68 10.40
N ALA A 75 4.66 6.89 10.52
CA ALA A 75 3.67 5.96 9.97
C ALA A 75 3.80 5.83 8.44
N LEU A 76 3.96 6.96 7.73
CA LEU A 76 4.20 6.98 6.28
C LEU A 76 5.47 6.22 5.90
N LYS A 77 6.57 6.42 6.63
CA LYS A 77 7.83 5.70 6.41
C LYS A 77 7.64 4.18 6.53
N TYR A 78 6.88 3.72 7.52
CA TYR A 78 6.60 2.30 7.68
C TYR A 78 5.69 1.76 6.57
N SER A 79 4.65 2.49 6.17
CA SER A 79 3.82 2.08 5.03
C SER A 79 4.58 2.06 3.71
N PHE A 80 5.52 2.98 3.50
CA PHE A 80 6.41 2.93 2.34
C PHE A 80 7.27 1.66 2.33
N ALA A 81 7.83 1.28 3.49
CA ALA A 81 8.61 0.04 3.61
C ALA A 81 7.75 -1.20 3.34
N ASP A 82 6.55 -1.27 3.93
CA ASP A 82 5.60 -2.37 3.71
C ASP A 82 5.19 -2.47 2.24
N LEU A 83 4.87 -1.35 1.56
CA LEU A 83 4.54 -1.35 0.13
C LEU A 83 5.72 -1.90 -0.67
N GLY A 84 6.93 -1.47 -0.36
CA GLY A 84 8.14 -1.99 -0.99
C GLY A 84 8.33 -3.49 -0.76
N ASP A 85 8.01 -4.01 0.42
CA ASP A 85 8.07 -5.45 0.70
C ASP A 85 6.95 -6.24 -0.01
N ILE A 86 5.75 -5.67 -0.16
CA ILE A 86 4.67 -6.24 -0.96
C ILE A 86 5.13 -6.37 -2.42
N ILE A 87 5.63 -5.30 -3.03
CA ILE A 87 6.05 -5.31 -4.44
C ILE A 87 7.25 -6.22 -4.68
N ARG A 88 8.16 -6.36 -3.70
CA ARG A 88 9.34 -7.25 -3.80
C ARG A 88 9.04 -8.71 -3.44
N GLY A 89 7.81 -9.05 -3.05
CA GLY A 89 7.44 -10.38 -2.59
C GLY A 89 8.11 -10.83 -1.28
N ARG A 90 8.40 -9.87 -0.40
CA ARG A 90 9.03 -10.09 0.91
C ARG A 90 8.09 -9.85 2.09
N ASP A 91 6.88 -9.36 1.83
CA ASP A 91 5.89 -9.06 2.86
C ASP A 91 5.42 -10.34 3.57
N LEU A 92 5.69 -10.38 4.88
CA LEU A 92 5.41 -11.54 5.72
C LEU A 92 3.91 -11.80 5.92
N TRP A 93 3.05 -10.79 5.72
CA TRP A 93 1.61 -10.90 5.95
C TRP A 93 0.93 -11.85 4.96
N SER A 94 1.53 -12.05 3.79
CA SER A 94 1.09 -13.04 2.79
C SER A 94 1.25 -14.52 3.25
N GLY A 95 2.07 -14.79 4.28
CA GLY A 95 2.37 -16.15 4.76
C GLY A 95 1.46 -16.68 5.87
N ASP A 96 0.71 -15.84 6.57
CA ASP A 96 -0.06 -16.20 7.78
C ASP A 96 -1.51 -16.65 7.48
N ASN A 97 -1.71 -17.53 6.48
CA ASN A 97 -3.03 -17.97 5.99
C ASN A 97 -3.93 -16.84 5.46
N ASN A 98 -3.36 -15.70 5.08
CA ASN A 98 -4.11 -14.64 4.43
C ASN A 98 -4.22 -14.91 2.92
N THR A 99 -5.33 -15.52 2.51
CA THR A 99 -5.58 -15.89 1.11
C THR A 99 -5.57 -14.69 0.17
N GLU A 100 -6.11 -13.55 0.58
CA GLU A 100 -6.18 -12.33 -0.25
C GLU A 100 -4.77 -11.79 -0.54
N MET A 101 -3.92 -11.72 0.48
CA MET A 101 -2.54 -11.27 0.32
C MET A 101 -1.68 -12.26 -0.46
N LYS A 102 -1.96 -13.56 -0.35
CA LYS A 102 -1.33 -14.55 -1.21
C LYS A 102 -1.74 -14.39 -2.68
N GLN A 103 -3.03 -14.17 -2.94
CA GLN A 103 -3.54 -13.90 -4.29
C GLN A 103 -2.94 -12.63 -4.90
N LEU A 104 -2.84 -11.56 -4.12
CA LEU A 104 -2.12 -10.35 -4.53
C LEU A 104 -0.68 -10.69 -4.94
N GLN A 105 0.06 -11.42 -4.10
CA GLN A 105 1.44 -11.81 -4.40
C GLN A 105 1.55 -12.67 -5.66
N ASP A 106 0.59 -13.55 -5.92
CA ASP A 106 0.59 -14.38 -7.12
C ASP A 106 0.30 -13.54 -8.37
N LYS A 107 -0.68 -12.61 -8.32
CA LYS A 107 -0.93 -11.64 -9.41
C LYS A 107 0.30 -10.79 -9.73
N LEU A 108 1.00 -10.30 -8.70
CA LEU A 108 2.18 -9.48 -8.89
C LEU A 108 3.34 -10.22 -9.57
N LYS A 109 3.35 -11.57 -9.59
CA LYS A 109 4.33 -12.36 -10.33
C LYS A 109 3.99 -12.55 -11.80
N GLU A 110 2.72 -12.33 -12.18
CA GLU A 110 2.24 -12.45 -13.55
C GLU A 110 2.49 -11.17 -14.36
N ILE A 111 2.74 -10.05 -13.68
CA ILE A 111 3.13 -8.74 -14.23
C ILE A 111 4.63 -8.73 -14.53
#